data_AF-A0A5C7UX40-F1
#
_entry.id   AF-A0A5C7UX40-F1
#
_cell.length_a   1.000
_cell.length_b   1.000
_cell.length_c   1.000
_cell.angle_alpha   90.00
_cell.angle_beta   90.00
_cell.angle_gamma   90.00
#
_symmetry.space_group_name_H-M   'P 1'
#
loop_
_entity.id
_entity.type
_entity.pdbx_description
1 polymer ?
#
loop_
_entity_poly.entity_id
_entity_poly.type
_entity_poly.pdbx_seq_one_letter_code
_entity_poly.pdbx_strand_id
1 'polypeptide(L)'
;MNAPRRFVSAAELAALECRLPVGLADGMRDLALCLFEALVLADERAGTPAPVDEWATQLETWAGQVLAQLQHLAQEMGGRGGLYIAKGLIAQLSARDLQMCAKFRGNNYRQLAHEYGLTEMRVRQIVDTWQREQFQKRQRGLPGLGGDEAED
;
A
#
# COMPACT_ATOMS: atom_id res chain seq x y z
N MET A 1 -9.23 5.89 -31.09
CA MET A 1 -10.00 4.67 -30.78
C MET A 1 -9.67 4.29 -29.35
N ASN A 2 -10.66 4.29 -28.45
CA ASN A 2 -10.44 3.95 -27.04
C ASN A 2 -10.37 2.41 -26.96
N ALA A 3 -9.23 1.85 -26.56
CA ALA A 3 -9.13 0.40 -26.36
C ALA A 3 -10.18 -0.04 -25.34
N PRO A 4 -10.84 -1.20 -25.52
CA PRO A 4 -11.82 -1.69 -24.55
C PRO A 4 -11.15 -1.80 -23.19
N ARG A 5 -11.81 -1.26 -22.16
CA ARG A 5 -11.33 -1.34 -20.78
C ARG A 5 -11.34 -2.82 -20.39
N ARG A 6 -10.16 -3.39 -20.15
CA ARG A 6 -10.02 -4.77 -19.68
C ARG A 6 -10.77 -4.93 -18.35
N PHE A 7 -11.35 -6.09 -18.15
CA PHE A 7 -12.10 -6.48 -16.96
C PHE A 7 -11.71 -7.90 -16.56
N VAL A 8 -11.97 -8.26 -15.31
CA VAL A 8 -11.78 -9.63 -14.82
C VAL A 8 -13.12 -10.34 -14.85
N SER A 9 -13.17 -11.55 -15.40
CA SER A 9 -14.39 -12.35 -15.46
C SER A 9 -14.69 -13.03 -14.12
N ALA A 10 -15.94 -13.43 -13.90
CA ALA A 10 -16.32 -14.21 -12.71
C ALA A 10 -15.57 -15.55 -12.62
N ALA A 11 -15.28 -16.19 -13.77
CA ALA A 11 -14.55 -17.46 -13.80
C ALA A 11 -13.06 -17.27 -13.45
N GLU A 12 -12.48 -16.13 -13.83
CA GLU A 12 -11.11 -15.77 -13.44
C GLU A 12 -11.03 -15.49 -11.94
N LEU A 13 -11.98 -14.73 -11.38
CA LEU A 13 -12.06 -14.48 -9.93
C LEU A 13 -12.24 -15.76 -9.12
N ALA A 14 -13.05 -16.70 -9.60
CA ALA A 14 -13.30 -17.97 -8.94
C ALA A 14 -12.01 -18.77 -8.66
N ALA A 15 -10.96 -18.60 -9.49
CA ALA A 15 -9.67 -19.23 -9.27
C ALA A 15 -9.00 -18.84 -7.95
N LEU A 16 -9.19 -17.58 -7.52
CA LEU A 16 -8.76 -17.09 -6.20
C LEU A 16 -9.79 -17.42 -5.12
N GLU A 17 -11.07 -17.11 -5.35
CA GLU A 17 -12.12 -17.19 -4.31
C GLU A 17 -12.26 -18.58 -3.70
N CYS A 18 -12.16 -19.63 -4.51
CA CYS A 18 -12.22 -21.02 -4.05
C CYS A 18 -11.07 -21.40 -3.10
N ARG A 19 -9.99 -20.61 -3.06
CA ARG A 19 -8.81 -20.85 -2.23
C ARG A 19 -8.75 -19.96 -0.97
N LEU A 20 -9.63 -18.96 -0.87
CA LEU A 20 -9.66 -18.07 0.28
C LEU A 20 -10.20 -18.80 1.53
N PRO A 21 -9.58 -18.63 2.72
CA PRO A 21 -10.11 -19.19 3.95
C PRO A 21 -11.50 -18.62 4.29
N VAL A 22 -12.42 -19.48 4.76
CA VAL A 22 -13.79 -19.08 5.13
C VAL A 22 -13.81 -18.01 6.22
N GLY A 23 -12.86 -18.05 7.16
CA GLY A 23 -12.72 -17.07 8.24
C GLY A 23 -11.80 -15.88 7.95
N LEU A 24 -11.42 -15.66 6.68
CA LEU A 24 -10.57 -14.53 6.33
C LEU A 24 -11.29 -13.21 6.59
N ALA A 25 -10.64 -12.29 7.28
CA ALA A 25 -11.18 -10.95 7.54
C ALA A 25 -11.47 -10.21 6.23
N ASP A 26 -12.58 -9.46 6.17
CA ASP A 26 -13.05 -8.79 4.95
C ASP A 26 -11.99 -7.91 4.30
N GLY A 27 -11.25 -7.12 5.09
CA GLY A 27 -10.16 -6.29 4.55
C GLY A 27 -9.00 -7.09 3.92
N MET A 28 -8.75 -8.31 4.40
CA MET A 28 -7.75 -9.21 3.79
C MET A 28 -8.28 -9.87 2.53
N ARG A 29 -9.59 -10.15 2.47
CA ARG A 29 -10.27 -10.59 1.24
C ARG A 29 -10.21 -9.50 0.17
N ASP A 30 -10.54 -8.26 0.51
CA ASP A 30 -10.48 -7.12 -0.41
C ASP A 30 -9.05 -6.90 -0.93
N LEU A 31 -8.04 -7.03 -0.06
CA LEU A 31 -6.64 -6.96 -0.45
C LEU A 31 -6.25 -8.08 -1.41
N ALA A 32 -6.69 -9.31 -1.15
CA ALA A 32 -6.44 -10.46 -2.02
C ALA A 32 -6.99 -10.21 -3.43
N LEU A 33 -8.25 -9.77 -3.50
CA LEU A 33 -8.92 -9.45 -4.75
C LEU A 33 -8.17 -8.34 -5.51
N CYS A 34 -7.83 -7.24 -4.83
CA CYS A 34 -7.07 -6.14 -5.44
C CYS A 34 -5.74 -6.60 -6.07
N LEU A 35 -4.97 -7.43 -5.35
CA LEU A 35 -3.67 -7.92 -5.84
C LEU A 35 -3.84 -8.86 -7.04
N PHE A 36 -4.82 -9.75 -6.97
CA PHE A 36 -5.09 -10.71 -8.04
C PHE A 36 -5.64 -10.05 -9.30
N GLU A 37 -6.61 -9.14 -9.16
CA GLU A 37 -7.16 -8.37 -10.27
C GLU A 37 -6.08 -7.60 -11.02
N ALA A 38 -5.11 -7.01 -10.31
CA ALA A 38 -4.00 -6.31 -10.93
C ALA A 38 -3.14 -7.22 -11.82
N LEU A 39 -2.91 -8.48 -11.41
CA LEU A 39 -2.19 -9.48 -12.20
C LEU A 39 -3.00 -9.89 -13.44
N VAL A 40 -4.30 -10.18 -13.26
CA VAL A 40 -5.17 -10.58 -14.36
C VAL A 40 -5.30 -9.47 -15.41
N LEU A 41 -5.56 -8.23 -14.99
CA LEU A 41 -5.74 -7.09 -15.90
C LEU A 41 -4.47 -6.72 -16.69
N ALA A 42 -3.29 -7.08 -16.17
CA ALA A 42 -2.02 -6.88 -16.86
C ALA A 42 -1.86 -7.86 -18.03
N ASP A 43 -2.45 -9.05 -17.95
CA ASP A 43 -2.45 -10.04 -19.01
C ASP A 43 -3.42 -9.64 -20.15
N GLU A 44 -3.12 -10.09 -21.37
CA GLU A 44 -3.97 -9.82 -22.53
C GLU A 44 -5.21 -10.71 -22.58
N ARG A 45 -5.18 -11.86 -21.89
CA ARG A 45 -6.26 -12.85 -21.81
C ARG A 45 -7.37 -12.45 -20.83
N ALA A 46 -7.23 -11.34 -20.12
CA ALA A 46 -8.20 -10.85 -19.14
C ALA A 46 -9.63 -10.75 -19.71
N GLY A 47 -10.60 -11.18 -18.91
CA GLY A 47 -12.01 -11.17 -19.29
C GLY A 47 -12.45 -12.46 -19.99
N THR A 48 -11.61 -13.51 -19.97
CA THR A 48 -11.97 -14.81 -20.54
C THR A 48 -13.08 -15.44 -19.69
N PRO A 49 -14.26 -15.76 -20.26
CA PRO A 49 -15.40 -16.25 -19.49
C PRO A 49 -15.24 -17.70 -19.01
N ALA A 50 -14.38 -18.48 -19.66
CA ALA A 50 -14.07 -19.87 -19.31
C ALA A 50 -12.57 -20.12 -19.52
N PRO A 51 -11.72 -19.70 -18.57
CA PRO A 51 -10.28 -19.91 -18.67
C PRO A 51 -9.97 -21.41 -18.61
N VAL A 52 -9.16 -21.88 -19.56
CA VAL A 52 -8.75 -23.29 -19.69
C VAL A 52 -7.24 -23.38 -19.88
N ASP A 53 -6.71 -24.60 -19.79
CA ASP A 53 -5.32 -24.96 -20.10
C ASP A 53 -4.29 -24.06 -19.38
N GLU A 54 -3.39 -23.44 -20.17
CA GLU A 54 -2.33 -22.57 -19.66
C GLU A 54 -2.90 -21.38 -18.89
N TRP A 55 -4.03 -20.81 -19.32
CA TRP A 55 -4.62 -19.66 -18.65
C TRP A 55 -5.17 -20.03 -17.28
N ALA A 56 -5.88 -21.15 -17.19
CA ALA A 56 -6.32 -21.68 -15.90
C ALA A 56 -5.11 -21.92 -14.97
N THR A 57 -4.06 -22.56 -15.47
CA THR A 57 -2.83 -22.84 -14.71
C THR A 57 -2.16 -21.55 -14.19
N GLN A 58 -2.12 -20.52 -15.02
CA GLN A 58 -1.55 -19.22 -14.64
C GLN A 58 -2.39 -18.52 -13.55
N LEU A 59 -3.71 -18.55 -13.66
CA LEU A 59 -4.63 -18.00 -12.65
C LEU A 59 -4.45 -18.71 -11.30
N GLU A 60 -4.33 -20.04 -11.31
CA GLU A 60 -4.06 -20.81 -10.09
C GLU A 60 -2.71 -20.46 -9.46
N THR A 61 -1.68 -20.29 -10.30
CA THR A 61 -0.34 -19.90 -9.86
C THR A 61 -0.37 -18.53 -9.16
N TRP A 62 -1.04 -17.54 -9.77
CA TRP A 62 -1.18 -16.22 -9.17
C TRP A 62 -2.06 -16.21 -7.93
N ALA A 63 -3.13 -17.00 -7.89
CA ALA A 63 -3.94 -17.15 -6.68
C ALA A 63 -3.10 -17.71 -5.52
N GLY A 64 -2.26 -18.71 -5.78
CA GLY A 64 -1.32 -19.23 -4.78
C GLY A 64 -0.30 -18.20 -4.32
N GLN A 65 0.25 -17.39 -5.23
CA GLN A 65 1.18 -16.31 -4.90
C GLN A 65 0.53 -15.23 -4.03
N VAL A 66 -0.70 -14.81 -4.35
CA VAL A 66 -1.47 -13.83 -3.57
C VAL A 66 -1.70 -14.33 -2.14
N LEU A 67 -2.06 -15.60 -1.98
CA LEU A 67 -2.21 -16.22 -0.66
C LEU A 67 -0.91 -16.22 0.14
N ALA A 68 0.22 -16.55 -0.50
CA ALA A 68 1.53 -16.50 0.15
C ALA A 68 1.89 -15.06 0.61
N GLN A 69 1.59 -14.06 -0.22
CA GLN A 69 1.78 -12.64 0.13
C GLN A 69 0.90 -12.21 1.31
N LEU A 70 -0.37 -12.59 1.32
CA LEU A 70 -1.30 -12.32 2.44
C LEU A 70 -0.81 -12.95 3.74
N GLN A 71 -0.37 -14.21 3.67
CA GLN A 71 0.16 -14.92 4.84
C GLN A 71 1.40 -14.21 5.39
N HIS A 72 2.32 -13.80 4.53
CA HIS A 72 3.51 -13.08 4.94
C HIS A 72 3.15 -11.70 5.54
N LEU A 73 2.24 -10.95 4.92
CA LEU A 73 1.75 -9.68 5.46
C LEU A 73 1.10 -9.85 6.84
N ALA A 74 0.28 -10.89 7.02
CA ALA A 74 -0.35 -11.20 8.30
C ALA A 74 0.69 -11.52 9.38
N GLN A 75 1.73 -12.28 9.05
CA GLN A 75 2.80 -12.64 9.99
C GLN A 75 3.65 -11.43 10.39
N GLU A 76 4.04 -10.60 9.42
CA GLU A 76 4.96 -9.49 9.67
C GLU A 76 4.26 -8.27 10.25
N MET A 77 3.06 -7.96 9.76
CA MET A 77 2.36 -6.70 10.05
C MET A 77 1.11 -6.89 10.91
N GLY A 78 0.69 -8.13 11.17
CA GLY A 78 -0.43 -8.45 12.03
C GLY A 78 -0.24 -7.88 13.45
N GLY A 79 -1.32 -7.39 14.05
CA GLY A 79 -1.32 -6.87 15.42
C GLY A 79 -0.60 -5.52 15.61
N ARG A 80 0.09 -4.97 14.60
CA ARG A 80 0.82 -3.69 14.70
C ARG A 80 -0.06 -2.43 14.57
N GLY A 81 -1.39 -2.59 14.54
CA GLY A 81 -2.35 -1.53 14.21
C GLY A 81 -2.58 -1.40 12.69
N GLY A 82 -3.65 -0.72 12.28
CA GLY A 82 -4.10 -0.70 10.88
C GLY A 82 -3.12 -0.06 9.89
N LEU A 83 -2.92 -0.72 8.73
CA LEU A 83 -2.17 -0.19 7.59
C LEU A 83 -3.03 0.83 6.82
N TYR A 84 -2.53 2.04 6.62
CA TYR A 84 -3.19 3.04 5.78
C TYR A 84 -2.69 2.94 4.32
N ILE A 85 -3.61 2.69 3.39
CA ILE A 85 -3.35 2.71 1.95
C ILE A 85 -3.83 4.06 1.40
N ALA A 86 -2.89 4.94 1.03
CA ALA A 86 -3.22 6.23 0.44
C ALA A 86 -3.78 6.05 -0.99
N LYS A 87 -4.69 6.93 -1.43
CA LYS A 87 -5.07 7.03 -2.86
C LYS A 87 -3.90 7.63 -3.64
N GLY A 88 -2.98 6.77 -4.09
CA GLY A 88 -1.81 7.13 -4.88
C GLY A 88 -0.49 6.66 -4.25
N LEU A 89 0.49 6.33 -5.11
CA LEU A 89 1.82 5.88 -4.67
C LEU A 89 2.61 6.98 -3.94
N ILE A 90 2.20 8.24 -4.08
CA ILE A 90 2.77 9.39 -3.39
C ILE A 90 1.93 9.63 -2.12
N ALA A 91 2.49 9.29 -0.97
CA ALA A 91 1.96 9.67 0.33
C ALA A 91 2.12 11.17 0.56
N GLN A 92 1.36 12.00 -0.17
CA GLN A 92 1.30 13.43 0.13
C GLN A 92 0.48 13.62 1.41
N LEU A 93 1.04 14.35 2.37
CA LEU A 93 0.29 14.80 3.54
C LEU A 93 -0.89 15.65 3.09
N SER A 94 -2.09 15.33 3.57
CA SER A 94 -3.25 16.17 3.29
C SER A 94 -3.13 17.53 3.98
N ALA A 95 -3.92 18.52 3.55
CA ALA A 95 -3.95 19.83 4.22
C ALA A 95 -4.28 19.72 5.73
N ARG A 96 -5.15 18.78 6.11
CA ARG A 96 -5.46 18.47 7.51
C ARG A 96 -4.23 17.92 8.24
N ASP A 97 -3.49 17.00 7.61
CA ASP A 97 -2.32 16.38 8.21
C ASP A 97 -1.21 17.43 8.42
N LEU A 98 -1.00 18.34 7.47
CA LEU A 98 -0.09 19.47 7.60
C LEU A 98 -0.50 20.41 8.75
N GLN A 99 -1.79 20.72 8.89
CA GLN A 99 -2.32 21.52 9.99
C GLN A 99 -2.09 20.84 11.35
N MET A 100 -2.28 19.52 11.41
CA MET A 100 -2.00 18.72 12.60
C MET A 100 -0.50 18.73 12.94
N CYS A 101 0.38 18.53 11.95
CA CYS A 101 1.83 18.61 12.13
C CYS A 101 2.29 19.98 12.62
N ALA A 102 1.68 21.07 12.16
CA ALA A 102 1.98 22.41 12.65
C ALA A 102 1.66 22.60 14.16
N LYS A 103 0.72 21.80 14.71
CA LYS A 103 0.37 21.79 16.14
C LYS A 103 1.17 20.77 16.97
N PHE A 104 2.07 20.01 16.34
CA PHE A 104 2.84 18.98 17.03
C PHE A 104 3.94 19.60 17.91
N ARG A 105 4.00 19.18 19.19
CA ARG A 105 4.92 19.71 20.22
C ARG A 105 5.97 18.68 20.68
N GLY A 106 6.05 17.51 20.05
CA GLY A 106 6.99 16.45 20.42
C GLY A 106 6.38 15.29 21.21
N ASN A 107 5.36 15.54 22.03
CA ASN A 107 4.78 14.54 22.93
C ASN A 107 3.24 14.55 23.00
N ASN A 108 2.56 15.39 22.22
CA ASN A 108 1.11 15.61 22.29
C ASN A 108 0.28 14.69 21.37
N TYR A 109 0.75 13.47 21.10
CA TYR A 109 0.08 12.53 20.17
C TYR A 109 -1.37 12.25 20.52
N ARG A 110 -1.65 11.99 21.81
CA ARG A 110 -3.01 11.71 22.31
C ARG A 110 -3.96 12.90 22.14
N GLN A 111 -3.45 14.11 22.35
CA GLN A 111 -4.23 15.33 22.17
C GLN A 111 -4.60 15.51 20.69
N LEU A 112 -3.64 15.36 19.79
CA LEU A 112 -3.87 15.47 18.34
C LEU A 112 -4.80 14.37 17.83
N ALA A 113 -4.69 13.16 18.37
CA ALA A 113 -5.59 12.04 18.05
C ALA A 113 -7.05 12.41 18.33
N HIS A 114 -7.31 12.94 19.53
CA HIS A 114 -8.65 13.40 19.91
C HIS A 114 -9.12 14.61 19.07
N GLU A 115 -8.27 15.61 18.87
CA GLU A 115 -8.63 16.85 18.14
C GLU A 115 -8.97 16.59 16.66
N TYR A 116 -8.28 15.66 16.00
CA TYR A 116 -8.44 15.39 14.57
C TYR A 116 -9.25 14.10 14.27
N GLY A 117 -9.79 13.44 15.30
CA GLY A 117 -10.56 12.20 15.14
C GLY A 117 -9.73 11.04 14.57
N LEU A 118 -8.47 10.93 14.99
CA LEU A 118 -7.51 9.94 14.53
C LEU A 118 -7.09 9.01 15.68
N THR A 119 -6.54 7.84 15.33
CA THR A 119 -5.84 7.01 16.33
C THR A 119 -4.47 7.61 16.65
N GLU A 120 -3.96 7.41 17.86
CA GLU A 120 -2.59 7.85 18.23
C GLU A 120 -1.54 7.29 17.27
N MET A 121 -1.75 6.05 16.80
CA MET A 121 -0.85 5.43 15.84
C MET A 121 -0.84 6.22 14.52
N ARG A 122 -2.03 6.57 14.01
CA ARG A 122 -2.14 7.35 12.77
C ARG A 122 -1.49 8.73 12.90
N VAL A 123 -1.61 9.37 14.06
CA VAL A 123 -0.92 10.65 14.33
C VAL A 123 0.60 10.48 14.27
N ARG A 124 1.16 9.43 14.88
CA ARG A 124 2.61 9.17 14.83
C ARG A 124 3.11 8.95 13.41
N GLN A 125 2.43 8.14 12.59
CA GLN A 125 2.80 7.94 11.18
C GLN A 125 2.86 9.26 10.41
N ILE A 126 1.82 10.09 10.56
CA ILE A 126 1.75 11.39 9.89
C ILE A 126 2.92 12.29 10.33
N VAL A 127 3.19 12.36 11.63
CA VAL A 127 4.31 13.13 12.19
C VAL A 127 5.65 12.60 11.68
N ASP A 128 5.85 11.28 11.65
CA ASP A 128 7.08 10.65 11.17
C ASP A 128 7.33 10.94 9.69
N THR A 129 6.30 10.82 8.85
CA THR A 129 6.37 11.20 7.43
C THR A 129 6.75 12.67 7.28
N TRP A 130 6.08 13.55 8.01
CA TRP A 130 6.39 14.98 7.99
C TRP A 130 7.83 15.28 8.44
N GLN A 131 8.29 14.68 9.54
CA GLN A 131 9.66 14.88 10.03
C GLN A 131 10.71 14.40 9.03
N ARG A 132 10.49 13.25 8.38
CA ARG A 132 11.38 12.75 7.31
C ARG A 132 11.45 13.72 6.14
N GLU A 133 10.31 14.27 5.70
CA GLU A 133 10.29 15.29 4.64
C GLU A 133 11.02 16.58 5.05
N GLN A 134 10.81 17.06 6.28
CA GLN A 134 11.53 18.24 6.79
C GLN A 134 13.03 18.00 6.87
N PHE A 135 13.45 16.81 7.31
CA PHE A 135 14.85 16.43 7.41
C PHE A 135 15.52 16.37 6.03
N GLN A 136 14.88 15.72 5.05
CA GLN A 136 15.38 15.67 3.67
C GLN A 136 15.48 17.06 3.04
N LYS A 137 14.51 17.95 3.29
CA LYS A 137 14.57 19.35 2.83
C LYS A 137 15.75 20.11 3.42
N ARG A 138 16.07 19.87 4.70
CA ARG A 138 17.21 20.51 5.38
C ARG A 138 18.56 19.97 4.91
N GLN A 139 18.68 18.67 4.64
CA GLN A 139 19.92 18.07 4.15
C GLN A 139 20.30 18.52 2.73
N ARG A 140 19.32 18.85 1.89
CA ARG A 140 19.57 19.42 0.55
C ARG A 140 20.13 20.85 0.58
N GLY A 141 20.28 21.46 1.75
CA GLY A 141 20.81 22.80 1.96
C GLY A 141 22.12 22.86 2.74
N LEU A 142 22.95 21.81 2.75
CA LEU A 142 24.30 21.83 3.31
C LEU A 142 25.34 22.10 2.21
N PRO A 143 25.88 23.33 2.07
CA PRO A 143 27.13 23.56 1.36
C PRO A 143 28.30 23.14 2.27
N GLY A 144 29.26 22.36 1.75
CA GLY A 144 30.55 22.16 2.41
C GLY A 144 30.96 20.72 2.77
N LEU A 145 30.68 19.72 1.92
CA LEU A 145 31.37 18.42 1.97
C LEU A 145 31.95 18.06 0.59
N GLY A 146 32.58 19.02 -0.09
CA GLY A 146 33.59 18.76 -1.11
C GLY A 146 34.93 18.94 -0.44
N GLY A 147 35.68 17.85 -0.24
CA GLY A 147 37.01 17.89 0.34
C GLY A 147 37.96 18.69 -0.55
N ASP A 148 38.55 19.74 0.01
CA ASP A 148 39.77 20.35 -0.51
C ASP A 148 40.94 19.38 -0.21
N GLU A 149 41.24 18.49 -1.16
CA GLU A 149 42.55 17.85 -1.26
C GLU A 149 42.93 17.79 -2.74
N ALA A 150 43.61 18.83 -3.21
CA ALA A 150 44.50 18.76 -4.35
C ALA A 150 45.86 19.28 -3.87
N GLU A 151 46.75 18.35 -3.54
CA GLU A 151 48.18 18.58 -3.27
C GLU A 151 48.86 19.16 -4.52
N ASP A 152 49.68 20.19 -4.32
CA ASP A 152 50.75 20.62 -5.24
C ASP A 152 52.06 19.89 -4.89
#